data_AF-A0A7W8SXJ1-F1
#
_entry.id   AF-A0A7W8SXJ1-F1
#
_cell.length_a   1.000
_cell.length_b   1.000
_cell.length_c   1.000
_cell.angle_alpha   90.00
_cell.angle_beta   90.00
_cell.angle_gamma   90.00
#
_symmetry.space_group_name_H-M   'P 1'
#
loop_
_entity.id
_entity.type
_entity.pdbx_description
1 polymer ?
#
loop_
_entity_poly.entity_id
_entity_poly.type
_entity_poly.pdbx_seq_one_letter_code
_entity_poly.pdbx_strand_id
1 'polypeptide(L)' 'MQEPRRFVFIERWESQDALAAHAKSAHIQAYKKAAADRIEHAEIRVVSKIA' A
#
# COMPACT_ATOMS: atom_id res chain seq x y z
N MET A 1 4.03 -22.58 -1.69
CA MET A 1 4.70 -22.16 -2.94
C MET A 1 5.22 -20.74 -2.73
N GLN A 2 6.43 -20.41 -3.19
CA GLN A 2 6.95 -19.03 -3.05
C GLN A 2 6.38 -18.14 -4.15
N GLU A 3 6.11 -16.87 -3.83
CA GLU A 3 5.56 -15.87 -4.77
C GLU A 3 6.55 -14.72 -4.97
N PRO A 4 7.63 -14.90 -5.75
CA PRO A 4 8.74 -13.93 -5.83
C PRO A 4 8.37 -12.59 -6.46
N ARG A 5 7.22 -12.50 -7.17
CA ARG A 5 6.70 -11.25 -7.75
C ARG A 5 5.74 -10.51 -6.82
N ARG A 6 5.51 -11.03 -5.61
CA ARG A 6 4.67 -10.39 -4.60
C ARG A 6 5.53 -9.58 -3.63
N PHE A 7 5.32 -8.28 -3.64
CA PHE A 7 5.89 -7.37 -2.66
C PHE A 7 4.86 -7.13 -1.55
N VAL A 8 5.31 -7.18 -0.29
CA VAL A 8 4.45 -6.95 0.88
C VAL A 8 5.03 -5.78 1.67
N PHE A 9 4.22 -4.75 1.84
CA PHE A 9 4.50 -3.60 2.69
C PHE A 9 3.66 -3.75 3.95
N ILE A 10 4.30 -3.70 5.12
CA ILE A 10 3.62 -3.70 6.42
C ILE A 10 3.81 -2.32 7.02
N GLU A 11 2.70 -1.62 7.17
CA GLU A 11 2.68 -0.24 7.63
C GLU A 11 1.87 -0.12 8.91
N ARG A 12 2.31 0.76 9.81
CA ARG A 12 1.52 1.17 10.98
C ARG A 12 1.13 2.63 10.80
N TRP A 13 -0.16 2.88 10.89
CA TRP A 13 -0.74 4.20 10.78
C TRP A 13 -1.38 4.59 12.11
N GLU A 14 -1.21 5.84 12.51
CA GLU A 14 -1.80 6.39 13.73
C GLU A 14 -3.34 6.35 13.69
N SER A 15 -3.92 6.57 12.50
CA SER A 15 -5.36 6.54 12.27
C SER A 15 -5.70 6.19 10.82
N GLN A 16 -6.96 5.89 10.56
CA GLN A 16 -7.46 5.71 9.19
C GLN A 16 -7.37 7.00 8.37
N ASP A 17 -7.54 8.17 9.01
CA ASP A 17 -7.40 9.47 8.35
C ASP A 17 -5.96 9.72 7.90
N ALA A 18 -4.97 9.33 8.70
CA ALA A 18 -3.56 9.44 8.32
C ALA A 18 -3.24 8.58 7.09
N LEU A 19 -3.75 7.34 7.03
CA LEU A 19 -3.64 6.48 5.85
C LEU A 19 -4.35 7.10 4.62
N ALA A 20 -5.55 7.65 4.80
CA ALA A 20 -6.31 8.28 3.71
C ALA A 20 -5.61 9.54 3.18
N ALA A 21 -4.99 10.34 4.06
CA ALA A 21 -4.18 11.50 3.68
C ALA A 21 -2.92 11.07 2.92
N HIS A 22 -2.23 10.02 3.38
CA HIS A 22 -1.08 9.45 2.71
C HIS A 22 -1.41 8.96 1.29
N ALA A 23 -2.54 8.28 1.11
CA ALA A 23 -2.99 7.81 -0.21
C ALA A 23 -3.20 8.92 -1.25
N LYS A 24 -3.36 10.18 -0.80
CA LYS A 24 -3.51 11.39 -1.62
C LYS A 24 -2.20 12.17 -1.80
N SER A 25 -1.12 11.78 -1.12
CA SER A 25 0.15 12.50 -1.15
C SER A 25 0.84 12.44 -2.52
N ALA A 26 1.69 13.43 -2.79
CA ALA A 26 2.36 13.58 -4.08
C ALA A 26 3.20 12.36 -4.49
N HIS A 27 3.89 11.72 -3.54
CA HIS A 27 4.73 10.56 -3.84
C HIS A 27 3.90 9.31 -4.17
N ILE A 28 2.74 9.10 -3.54
CA ILE A 28 1.83 7.99 -3.90
C ILE A 28 1.26 8.19 -5.31
N GLN A 29 0.91 9.42 -5.68
CA GLN A 29 0.47 9.72 -7.05
C GLN A 29 1.58 9.48 -8.07
N ALA A 30 2.82 9.91 -7.77
CA ALA A 30 3.98 9.65 -8.61
C ALA A 30 4.27 8.15 -8.76
N TYR A 31 4.20 7.39 -7.65
CA TYR A 31 4.35 5.94 -7.66
C TYR A 31 3.31 5.25 -8.54
N LYS A 32 2.02 5.58 -8.37
CA LYS A 32 0.92 5.01 -9.18
C LYS A 32 1.16 5.22 -10.68
N LYS A 33 1.62 6.41 -11.07
CA LYS A 33 1.95 6.71 -12.46
C LYS A 33 3.15 5.91 -12.96
N ALA A 34 4.23 5.83 -12.17
CA ALA A 34 5.46 5.15 -12.56
C ALA A 34 5.32 3.62 -12.62
N ALA A 35 4.39 3.06 -11.86
CA ALA A 35 4.20 1.62 -11.72
C ALA A 35 2.97 1.07 -12.46
N ALA A 36 2.20 1.91 -13.14
CA ALA A 36 0.92 1.54 -13.77
C ALA A 36 1.03 0.28 -14.65
N ASP A 37 2.07 0.19 -15.48
CA ASP A 37 2.27 -0.94 -16.41
C ASP A 37 3.08 -2.10 -15.80
N ARG A 38 3.48 -1.99 -14.52
CA ARG A 38 4.36 -2.96 -13.83
C ARG A 38 3.64 -3.77 -12.75
N ILE A 39 2.45 -3.33 -12.34
CA ILE A 39 1.68 -3.96 -11.27
C ILE A 39 0.50 -4.70 -11.87
N GLU A 40 0.55 -6.02 -11.84
CA GLU A 40 -0.54 -6.89 -12.30
C GLU A 40 -1.77 -6.80 -11.37
N HIS A 41 -1.54 -6.66 -10.06
CA HIS A 41 -2.59 -6.61 -9.04
C HIS A 41 -2.09 -5.91 -7.76
N ALA A 42 -2.97 -5.15 -7.10
CA ALA A 42 -2.69 -4.51 -5.80
C ALA A 42 -3.86 -4.72 -4.83
N GLU A 43 -3.54 -4.98 -3.57
CA GLU A 43 -4.52 -5.15 -2.48
C GLU A 43 -4.03 -4.40 -1.24
N ILE A 44 -4.94 -3.78 -0.50
CA ILE A 44 -4.67 -3.18 0.81
C ILE A 44 -5.57 -3.86 1.83
N ARG A 45 -4.98 -4.42 2.89
CA ARG A 45 -5.71 -4.97 4.04
C ARG A 45 -5.46 -4.10 5.26
N VAL A 46 -6.52 -3.48 5.77
CA VAL A 46 -6.49 -2.79 7.06
C VAL A 46 -6.77 -3.80 8.15
N VAL A 47 -5.82 -3.97 9.06
CA VAL A 47 -5.91 -4.91 10.19
C VAL A 47 -5.60 -4.18 11.49
N SER A 48 -6.17 -4.67 12.59
CA SER A 48 -5.84 -4.22 13.94
C SER A 48 -5.03 -5.27 14.67
N LYS A 49 -4.12 -4.83 15.54
CA LYS A 49 -3.45 -5.74 16.47
C LYS A 49 -4.51 -6.29 17.45
N ILE A 50 -4.59 -7.60 17.57
CA ILE A 50 -5.34 -8.27 18.64
C ILE A 50 -4.32 -8.55 19.76
N ALA A 51 -4.59 -8.02 20.96
CA ALA A 51 -3.84 -8.19 22.22
C ALA A 51 -2.31 -8.23 22.09
#